data_AF-A0A536I4J5-F1
#
_entry.id   AF-A0A536I4J5-F1
#
_cell.length_a   1.000
_cell.length_b   1.000
_cell.length_c   1.000
_cell.angle_alpha   90.00
_cell.angle_beta   90.00
_cell.angle_gamma   90.00
#
_symmetry.space_group_name_H-M   'P 1'
#
loop_
_entity.id
_entity.type
_entity.pdbx_description
1 polymer ?
#
loop_
_entity_poly.entity_id
_entity_poly.type
_entity_poly.pdbx_seq_one_letter_code
_entity_poly.pdbx_strand_id
1 'polypeptide(L)' 'MRFVSFMRSYPNHIPLPAEAVRRVLAAVRPLRFDRIYGGWWDRVVDAGGPTAVERSARRYLKWIGADERLESAD' A
#
# COMPACT_ATOMS: atom_id res chain seq x y z
N MET A 1 -13.31 -5.74 -0.77
CA MET A 1 -11.87 -5.49 -0.62
C MET A 1 -11.53 -4.16 -1.28
N ARG A 2 -11.22 -3.12 -0.51
CA ARG A 2 -10.75 -1.82 -1.05
C ARG A 2 -9.21 -1.83 -1.12
N PHE A 3 -8.66 -1.10 -2.08
CA PHE A 3 -7.21 -0.99 -2.31
C PHE A 3 -6.70 0.41 -1.93
N VAL A 4 -5.42 0.51 -1.61
CA VAL A 4 -4.71 1.78 -1.39
C VAL A 4 -3.75 2.07 -2.55
N SER A 5 -3.34 3.33 -2.69
CA SER A 5 -2.39 3.79 -3.70
C SER A 5 -1.11 4.33 -3.06
N PHE A 6 0.03 4.19 -3.74
CA PHE A 6 1.34 4.64 -3.27
C PHE A 6 1.82 5.80 -4.15
N MET A 7 1.71 7.03 -3.65
CA MET A 7 1.90 8.24 -4.47
C MET A 7 2.83 9.22 -3.78
N ARG A 8 3.75 9.79 -4.56
CA ARG A 8 4.58 10.93 -4.11
C ARG A 8 3.77 12.23 -4.19
N SER A 9 2.93 12.36 -5.22
CA SER A 9 2.02 13.48 -5.40
C SER A 9 0.67 12.95 -5.88
N TYR A 10 -0.32 12.92 -4.99
CA TYR A 10 -1.68 12.51 -5.33
C TYR A 10 -2.32 13.45 -6.37
N PRO A 11 -2.25 14.81 -6.24
CA PRO A 11 -2.87 15.72 -7.19
C PRO A 11 -2.32 15.61 -8.62
N ASN A 12 -1.02 15.34 -8.77
CA ASN A 12 -0.37 15.22 -10.08
C ASN A 12 -0.25 13.77 -10.56
N HIS A 13 -0.88 12.83 -9.87
CA HIS A 13 -0.80 11.41 -10.18
C HIS A 13 0.63 10.82 -10.27
N ILE A 14 1.57 11.33 -9.46
CA ILE A 14 2.96 10.88 -9.50
C ILE A 14 3.17 9.66 -8.58
N PRO A 15 3.54 8.49 -9.13
CA PRO A 15 3.78 7.26 -8.37
C PRO A 15 5.00 7.35 -7.43
N LEU A 16 4.99 6.55 -6.35
CA LEU A 16 6.22 6.23 -5.61
C LEU A 16 7.08 5.20 -6.39
N PRO A 17 8.42 5.28 -6.31
CA PRO A 17 9.30 4.23 -6.82
C PRO A 17 9.17 2.94 -6.00
N ALA A 18 9.49 1.80 -6.59
CA ALA A 18 9.35 0.47 -5.98
C ALA A 18 9.95 0.37 -4.57
N GLU A 19 11.16 0.93 -4.39
CA GLU A 19 11.87 0.91 -3.12
C GLU A 19 11.13 1.69 -2.02
N ALA A 20 10.50 2.82 -2.36
CA ALA A 20 9.70 3.57 -1.41
C ALA A 20 8.43 2.80 -1.01
N VAL A 21 7.82 2.05 -1.94
CA VAL A 21 6.67 1.18 -1.62
C VAL A 21 7.07 0.09 -0.62
N ARG A 22 8.22 -0.56 -0.83
CA ARG A 22 8.74 -1.58 0.10
C ARG A 22 9.02 -1.00 1.49
N ARG A 23 9.60 0.20 1.58
CA ARG A 23 9.80 0.89 2.86
C ARG A 23 8.49 1.21 3.59
N VAL A 24 7.45 1.63 2.86
CA VAL A 24 6.13 1.85 3.46
C VAL A 24 5.57 0.53 4.03
N LEU A 25 5.68 -0.57 3.29
CA LEU A 25 5.26 -1.89 3.79
C LEU A 25 6.00 -2.30 5.05
N ALA A 26 7.34 -2.17 5.07
CA ALA A 26 8.16 -2.49 6.21
C ALA A 26 7.77 -1.67 7.46
N ALA A 27 7.49 -0.39 7.28
CA ALA A 27 7.08 0.49 8.37
C ALA A 27 5.67 0.17 8.91
N VAL A 28 4.75 -0.27 8.04
CA VAL A 28 3.35 -0.52 8.41
C VAL A 28 3.11 -1.93 8.96
N ARG A 29 3.87 -2.93 8.51
CA ARG A 29 3.74 -4.33 8.94
C ARG A 29 3.69 -4.58 10.45
N PRO A 30 4.52 -3.96 11.30
CA PRO A 30 4.47 -4.20 12.74
C PRO A 30 3.25 -3.58 13.43
N LEU A 31 2.52 -2.70 12.74
CA LEU A 31 1.35 -2.02 13.31
C LEU A 31 0.16 -2.96 13.37
N ARG A 32 -0.54 -2.97 14.50
CA ARG A 32 -1.84 -3.64 14.63
C ARG A 32 -2.95 -2.66 14.30
N PHE A 33 -3.59 -2.87 13.15
CA PHE A 33 -4.73 -2.09 12.70
C PHE A 33 -5.65 -2.96 11.85
N ASP A 34 -6.93 -2.59 11.82
CA ASP A 34 -7.93 -3.27 10.99
C ASP A 34 -8.52 -2.32 9.93
N ARG A 35 -8.66 -1.03 10.28
CA ARG A 35 -9.25 0.00 9.42
C ARG A 35 -8.22 0.95 8.85
N ILE A 36 -8.46 1.44 7.64
CA ILE A 36 -7.67 2.51 7.00
C ILE A 36 -8.62 3.62 6.59
N TYR A 37 -8.42 4.79 7.17
CA TYR A 37 -9.12 6.01 6.80
C TYR A 37 -8.27 6.81 5.82
N GLY A 38 -8.88 7.26 4.72
CA GLY A 38 -8.25 8.15 3.75
C GLY A 38 -8.87 9.54 3.77
N GLY A 39 -8.54 10.37 2.78
CA GLY A 39 -9.14 11.70 2.61
C GLY A 39 -10.60 11.70 2.16
N TRP A 40 -11.16 10.53 1.78
CA TRP A 40 -12.53 10.39 1.29
C TRP A 40 -13.27 9.29 2.04
N TRP A 41 -14.45 9.64 2.56
CA TRP A 41 -15.27 8.78 3.40
C TRP A 41 -15.81 7.55 2.67
N ASP A 42 -15.99 7.60 1.35
CA ASP A 42 -16.41 6.47 0.52
C ASP A 42 -15.27 5.49 0.18
N ARG A 43 -14.04 5.76 0.66
CA ARG A 43 -12.83 4.97 0.37
C ARG A 43 -12.17 4.33 1.59
N VAL A 44 -12.86 4.31 2.72
CA VAL A 44 -12.39 3.65 3.95
C VAL A 44 -12.25 2.13 3.73
N VAL A 45 -11.12 1.57 4.14
CA VAL A 45 -10.97 0.11 4.31
C VAL A 45 -11.54 -0.22 5.69
N ASP A 46 -12.74 -0.80 5.73
CA ASP A 46 -13.49 -1.01 6.97
C ASP A 46 -13.03 -2.22 7.80
N ALA A 47 -12.26 -3.13 7.18
CA ALA A 47 -11.62 -4.28 7.81
C ALA A 47 -10.48 -4.84 6.93
N GLY A 48 -9.54 -5.58 7.54
CA GLY A 48 -8.45 -6.25 6.83
C GLY A 48 -7.36 -5.32 6.31
N GLY A 49 -7.11 -4.21 7.02
CA GLY A 49 -6.15 -3.17 6.64
C GLY A 49 -4.77 -3.70 6.20
N PRO A 50 -4.08 -4.54 6.99
CA PRO A 50 -2.77 -5.07 6.62
C PRO A 50 -2.80 -5.82 5.28
N THR A 51 -3.79 -6.69 5.09
CA THR A 51 -3.98 -7.43 3.83
C THR A 51 -4.28 -6.50 2.65
N ALA A 52 -5.06 -5.43 2.86
CA ALA A 52 -5.35 -4.44 1.83
C ALA A 52 -4.08 -3.71 1.37
N VAL A 53 -3.20 -3.32 2.29
CA VAL A 53 -1.92 -2.69 1.98
C VAL A 53 -1.01 -3.63 1.19
N GLU A 54 -0.82 -4.87 1.65
CA GLU A 54 0.06 -5.85 0.99
C GLU A 54 -0.42 -6.20 -0.42
N ARG A 55 -1.72 -6.48 -0.59
CA ARG A 55 -2.29 -6.76 -1.91
C ARG A 55 -2.16 -5.58 -2.86
N SER A 56 -2.35 -4.36 -2.35
CA SER A 56 -2.19 -3.14 -3.14
C SER A 56 -0.74 -2.96 -3.60
N ALA A 57 0.21 -3.21 -2.71
CA ALA A 57 1.63 -3.08 -3.01
C ALA A 57 2.09 -4.09 -4.06
N ARG A 58 1.73 -5.37 -3.94
CA ARG A 58 2.06 -6.40 -4.95
C ARG A 58 1.53 -6.01 -6.33
N ARG A 59 0.25 -5.62 -6.41
CA ARG A 59 -0.37 -5.17 -7.66
C ARG A 59 0.35 -3.95 -8.25
N TYR A 60 0.72 -3.00 -7.39
CA TYR A 60 1.40 -1.79 -7.81
C TYR A 60 2.82 -2.06 -8.32
N LEU A 61 3.60 -2.86 -7.60
CA LEU A 61 4.96 -3.29 -8.00
C LEU A 61 4.93 -4.01 -9.35
N LYS A 62 3.98 -4.93 -9.54
CA LYS A 62 3.72 -5.60 -10.82
C LYS A 62 3.53 -4.60 -11.96
N TRP A 63 2.69 -3.59 -11.73
CA TRP A 63 2.31 -2.63 -12.76
C TRP A 63 3.48 -1.73 -13.19
N ILE A 64 4.35 -1.35 -12.25
CA ILE A 64 5.53 -0.54 -12.55
C ILE A 64 6.74 -1.39 -13.02
N GLY A 65 6.54 -2.68 -13.30
CA GLY A 65 7.58 -3.59 -13.78
C GLY A 65 8.62 -3.99 -12.74
N ALA A 66 8.31 -3.86 -11.44
CA ALA A 66 9.20 -4.23 -10.35
C ALA A 66 8.94 -5.65 -9.83
N ASP A 67 9.95 -6.27 -9.21
CA ASP A 67 9.78 -7.55 -8.50
C ASP A 67 8.69 -7.44 -7.43
N GLU A 68 7.68 -8.32 -7.54
CA GLU A 68 6.51 -8.41 -6.67
C GLU A 68 6.81 -9.06 -5.31
N ARG A 69 7.98 -9.70 -5.15
CA ARG A 69 8.38 -10.32 -3.89
C ARG A 69 8.46 -9.27 -2.79
N LEU A 70 7.58 -9.43 -1.81
CA LEU A 70 7.64 -8.70 -0.55
C LEU A 70 8.45 -9.58 0.39
N GLU A 71 9.70 -9.24 0.64
CA GLU A 71 10.51 -9.95 1.64
C GLU A 71 9.72 -10.03 2.94
N SER A 72 9.67 -11.20 3.58
CA SER A 72 9.06 -11.31 4.91
C SER A 72 9.94 -10.54 5.88
N ALA A 73 9.34 -9.71 6.74
CA ALA A 73 10.04 -9.26 7.92
C ALA A 73 10.02 -10.45 8.88
N ASP A 74 11.09 -11.24 8.87
CA ASP A 74 11.40 -12.15 9.98
C ASP A 74 11.66 -11.32 11.26
#